data_AF-A0A9D1UQW5-F1
#
_entry.id   AF-A0A9D1UQW5-F1
#
_cell.length_a   1.000
_cell.length_b   1.000
_cell.length_c   1.000
_cell.angle_alpha   90.00
_cell.angle_beta   90.00
_cell.angle_gamma   90.00
#
_symmetry.space_group_name_H-M   'P 1'
#
loop_
_entity.id
_entity.type
_entity.pdbx_description
1 polymer ?
#
loop_
_entity_poly.entity_id
_entity_poly.type
_entity_poly.pdbx_seq_one_letter_code
_entity_poly.pdbx_strand_id
1 'polypeptide(L)'
;MTHRQPMEKVYRRRRLIAAVAVALFAIGTAAGIGVALQKATGWTEEEWAAHTSVREPADYAPATAVAIQEPEPTMPSATPTLRESKDPRPVQNAPGPGETKSVTIETSGVLRSFLLSAPVGVETLEGTGEPRPLILAFHGYTESPESMSRYTGLTKDGAIVAYPKGIGEAWEGAPYSKTDGGQDVRFATDLLERISATYRVDANRIYAAGMSNGGGFVAKLACEVPEEFSAMASVAGAYYPGTWRGCTGPTGGGKGESSQPAGSGPEFARGPSVPFLEIHGRQDETIEYDGGHRHGSTYLGAMQFSSLYASRSGCFGAPSTTRATDKVLRVVWPGCDDDAEVTHLAIADAGHTWPGESTGEAGAASGDDFSDRRSNAVTATNEIMAFFNRHQIT
;
A
#
# COMPACT_ATOMS: atom_id res chain seq x y z
N MET A 1 22.79 -17.74 71.05
CA MET A 1 21.72 -18.47 70.33
C MET A 1 20.84 -17.41 69.65
N THR A 2 21.27 -16.90 68.50
CA THR A 2 20.72 -17.21 67.15
C THR A 2 19.21 -16.94 67.03
N HIS A 3 18.80 -15.86 66.36
CA HIS A 3 18.46 -15.94 64.92
C HIS A 3 18.13 -14.57 64.28
N ARG A 4 18.84 -14.33 63.16
CA ARG A 4 18.54 -13.68 61.86
C ARG A 4 17.72 -12.38 61.71
N GLN A 5 18.20 -11.66 60.71
CA GLN A 5 17.96 -10.29 60.22
C GLN A 5 16.58 -10.01 59.60
N PRO A 6 16.23 -8.71 59.48
CA PRO A 6 15.07 -8.21 58.73
C PRO A 6 15.35 -8.01 57.23
N MET A 7 14.27 -8.10 56.44
CA MET A 7 14.20 -7.79 55.01
C MET A 7 14.21 -6.28 54.76
N GLU A 8 15.18 -5.78 53.97
CA GLU A 8 15.18 -4.41 53.46
C GLU A 8 15.11 -4.37 51.91
N LYS A 9 13.97 -3.83 51.46
CA LYS A 9 13.76 -2.91 50.33
C LYS A 9 14.74 -2.92 49.15
N VAL A 10 14.23 -3.41 48.02
CA VAL A 10 13.88 -2.61 46.83
C VAL A 10 14.67 -1.30 46.66
N TYR A 11 15.78 -1.32 45.93
CA TYR A 11 16.04 -0.51 44.73
C TYR A 11 17.46 -0.74 44.16
N ARG A 12 17.57 -0.66 42.82
CA ARG A 12 18.77 -0.57 41.97
C ARG A 12 19.63 -1.84 41.80
N ARG A 13 19.47 -2.47 40.62
CA ARG A 13 20.52 -2.45 39.56
C ARG A 13 19.97 -3.08 38.26
N ARG A 14 19.28 -2.25 37.47
CA ARG A 14 19.20 -2.43 36.00
C ARG A 14 20.52 -1.91 35.43
N ARG A 15 21.44 -2.83 35.09
CA ARG A 15 22.60 -2.73 34.18
C ARG A 15 23.62 -3.80 34.59
N LEU A 16 24.15 -4.53 33.60
CA LEU A 16 24.96 -5.75 33.65
C LEU A 16 24.18 -7.06 33.84
N ILE A 17 23.58 -7.57 32.77
CA ILE A 17 23.83 -8.94 32.26
C ILE A 17 23.60 -8.89 30.73
N ALA A 18 24.54 -8.28 30.02
CA ALA A 18 24.64 -8.33 28.56
C ALA A 18 26.12 -8.48 28.22
N ALA A 19 26.71 -9.59 28.66
CA ALA A 19 28.03 -10.10 28.29
C ALA A 19 28.32 -11.32 29.18
N VAL A 20 27.83 -12.50 28.82
CA VAL A 20 28.45 -13.84 28.96
C VAL A 20 27.39 -14.83 28.44
N ALA A 21 27.35 -15.05 27.14
CA ALA A 21 26.78 -16.25 26.53
C ALA A 21 27.24 -16.37 25.06
N VAL A 22 28.56 -16.25 24.84
CA VAL A 22 29.21 -16.86 23.68
C VAL A 22 30.20 -17.87 24.24
N ALA A 23 30.11 -19.09 23.70
CA ALA A 23 30.89 -20.30 23.97
C ALA A 23 30.41 -21.18 25.15
N LEU A 24 29.62 -22.22 24.84
CA LEU A 24 30.15 -23.55 24.56
C LEU A 24 29.08 -24.46 23.93
N PHE A 25 29.57 -25.34 23.06
CA PHE A 25 28.89 -26.10 22.01
C PHE A 25 28.03 -27.28 22.51
N ALA A 26 27.09 -27.66 21.63
CA ALA A 26 26.62 -29.02 21.35
C ALA A 26 25.45 -29.60 22.16
N ILE A 27 24.35 -29.83 21.42
CA ILE A 27 23.27 -30.80 21.67
C ILE A 27 22.28 -30.39 22.78
N GLY A 28 21.19 -29.73 22.35
CA GLY A 28 20.07 -29.35 23.20
C GLY A 28 18.96 -28.67 22.41
N THR A 29 18.29 -29.48 21.58
CA THR A 29 16.98 -29.31 20.92
C THR A 29 16.13 -28.08 21.30
N ALA A 30 15.68 -27.33 20.28
CA ALA A 30 14.47 -26.49 20.13
C ALA A 30 13.79 -25.85 21.37
N ALA A 31 13.55 -26.60 22.45
CA ALA A 31 12.92 -26.16 23.68
C ALA A 31 13.63 -25.00 24.41
N GLY A 32 14.93 -24.81 24.20
CA GLY A 32 15.69 -23.72 24.83
C GLY A 32 15.42 -22.33 24.23
N ILE A 33 15.04 -22.28 22.95
CA ILE A 33 14.76 -21.02 22.22
C ILE A 33 13.36 -20.52 22.57
N GLY A 34 12.37 -21.43 22.68
CA GLY A 34 10.99 -21.11 23.07
C GLY A 34 10.82 -20.45 24.43
N VAL A 35 11.57 -20.93 25.44
CA VAL A 35 11.48 -20.39 26.81
C VAL A 35 12.11 -18.99 26.90
N ALA A 36 13.08 -18.67 26.04
CA ALA A 36 13.69 -17.34 25.98
C ALA A 36 12.79 -16.33 25.26
N LEU A 37 12.12 -16.73 24.18
CA LEU A 37 11.19 -15.88 23.42
C LEU A 37 9.90 -15.59 24.19
N GLN A 38 9.32 -16.59 24.87
CA GLN A 38 8.10 -16.42 25.68
C GLN A 38 8.26 -15.42 26.83
N LYS A 39 9.48 -15.28 27.38
CA LYS A 39 9.78 -14.29 28.42
C LYS A 39 10.02 -12.88 27.88
N ALA A 40 10.31 -12.72 26.59
CA ALA A 40 10.57 -11.44 25.95
C ALA A 40 9.31 -10.83 25.32
N THR A 41 8.44 -11.65 24.73
CA THR A 41 7.23 -11.20 24.00
C THR A 41 5.93 -11.47 24.76
N GLY A 42 5.94 -12.39 25.74
CA GLY A 42 4.73 -12.85 26.43
C GLY A 42 3.89 -13.87 25.64
N TRP A 43 4.30 -14.21 24.41
CA TRP A 43 3.64 -15.19 23.56
C TRP A 43 4.24 -16.59 23.71
N THR A 44 3.40 -17.61 23.70
CA THR A 44 3.76 -19.03 23.63
C THR A 44 4.41 -19.37 22.28
N GLU A 45 5.15 -20.50 22.20
CA GLU A 45 5.71 -20.97 20.92
C GLU A 45 4.63 -21.26 19.86
N GLU A 46 3.44 -21.69 20.28
CA GLU A 46 2.29 -21.89 19.39
C GLU A 46 1.74 -20.58 18.84
N GLU A 47 1.64 -19.53 19.66
CA GLU A 47 1.22 -18.20 19.23
C GLU A 47 2.25 -17.59 18.25
N TRP A 48 3.54 -17.79 18.52
CA TRP A 48 4.61 -17.36 17.62
C TRP A 48 4.55 -18.11 16.28
N ALA A 49 4.39 -19.43 16.30
CA ALA A 49 4.22 -20.23 15.08
C ALA A 49 2.94 -19.86 14.32
N ALA A 50 1.85 -19.52 15.00
CA ALA A 50 0.60 -19.10 14.38
C ALA A 50 0.65 -17.70 13.74
N HIS A 51 1.55 -16.81 14.20
CA HIS A 51 1.78 -15.49 13.60
C HIS A 51 2.85 -15.48 12.50
N THR A 52 3.81 -16.40 12.57
CA THR A 52 4.94 -16.47 11.60
C THR A 52 4.75 -17.53 10.51
N SER A 53 3.84 -18.49 10.69
CA SER A 53 3.41 -19.39 9.63
C SER A 53 2.20 -18.83 8.90
N VAL A 54 2.23 -18.91 7.58
CA VAL A 54 1.02 -18.82 6.76
C VAL A 54 0.10 -19.95 7.22
N ARG A 55 -0.95 -19.66 8.00
CA ARG A 55 -1.99 -20.66 8.27
C ARG A 55 -2.48 -21.20 6.93
N GLU A 56 -2.47 -22.51 6.82
CA GLU A 56 -2.84 -23.24 5.61
C GLU A 56 -4.23 -22.79 5.12
N PRO A 57 -4.50 -22.82 3.80
CA PRO A 57 -5.75 -22.34 3.17
C PRO A 57 -7.06 -22.93 3.71
N ALA A 58 -6.98 -24.00 4.53
CA ALA A 58 -8.11 -24.74 5.04
C ALA A 58 -9.03 -23.96 6.01
N ASP A 59 -8.54 -22.86 6.61
CA ASP A 59 -9.38 -22.02 7.47
C ASP A 59 -10.29 -21.06 6.68
N TYR A 60 -10.10 -20.91 5.36
CA TYR A 60 -10.84 -19.95 4.53
C TYR A 60 -11.23 -20.40 3.10
N ALA A 61 -11.04 -21.66 2.69
CA ALA A 61 -11.50 -22.14 1.36
C ALA A 61 -12.27 -23.48 1.42
N PRO A 62 -13.39 -23.65 0.69
CA PRO A 62 -14.04 -24.95 0.55
C PRO A 62 -13.17 -25.93 -0.26
N ALA A 63 -13.23 -27.20 0.14
CA ALA A 63 -12.40 -28.29 -0.36
C ALA A 63 -12.76 -28.71 -1.79
N THR A 64 -12.08 -28.15 -2.79
CA THR A 64 -11.56 -28.87 -3.97
C THR A 64 -10.73 -27.92 -4.83
N ALA A 65 -9.45 -28.26 -5.04
CA ALA A 65 -8.56 -27.56 -5.95
C ALA A 65 -8.75 -28.05 -7.39
N VAL A 66 -8.84 -27.11 -8.33
CA VAL A 66 -8.61 -27.33 -9.77
C VAL A 66 -7.35 -26.56 -10.12
N ALA A 67 -6.45 -27.19 -10.91
CA ALA A 67 -5.29 -26.50 -11.46
C ALA A 67 -5.75 -25.39 -12.41
N ILE A 68 -5.34 -24.15 -12.15
CA ILE A 68 -5.53 -23.03 -13.07
C ILE A 68 -4.14 -22.66 -13.59
N GLN A 69 -3.93 -22.92 -14.89
CA GLN A 69 -2.86 -22.30 -15.67
C GLN A 69 -3.03 -20.79 -15.62
N GLU A 70 -1.93 -20.03 -15.51
CA GLU A 70 -1.95 -18.59 -15.76
C GLU A 70 -2.74 -18.33 -17.04
N PRO A 71 -3.74 -17.42 -17.04
CA PRO A 71 -4.26 -16.95 -18.31
C PRO A 71 -3.09 -16.31 -19.04
N GLU A 72 -2.75 -16.81 -20.23
CA GLU A 72 -1.98 -16.03 -21.17
C GLU A 72 -2.68 -14.67 -21.30
N PRO A 73 -1.96 -13.54 -21.21
CA PRO A 73 -2.57 -12.25 -21.40
C PRO A 73 -2.99 -12.13 -22.87
N THR A 74 -4.25 -12.40 -23.17
CA THR A 74 -4.86 -11.85 -24.38
C THR A 74 -5.16 -10.39 -24.09
N MET A 75 -4.12 -9.56 -24.14
CA MET A 75 -4.29 -8.12 -24.31
C MET A 75 -4.94 -7.92 -25.68
N PRO A 76 -6.15 -7.36 -25.80
CA PRO A 76 -6.45 -6.65 -27.03
C PRO A 76 -5.40 -5.53 -27.14
N SER A 77 -4.57 -5.61 -28.17
CA SER A 77 -3.65 -4.56 -28.60
C SER A 77 -4.50 -3.36 -29.06
N ALA A 78 -5.09 -2.62 -28.13
CA ALA A 78 -5.66 -1.33 -28.42
C ALA A 78 -4.50 -0.35 -28.60
N THR A 79 -4.52 0.42 -29.69
CA THR A 79 -3.59 1.52 -29.85
C THR A 79 -3.79 2.48 -28.69
N PRO A 80 -2.71 2.84 -27.95
CA PRO A 80 -2.75 3.87 -26.93
C PRO A 80 -3.53 5.12 -27.34
N THR A 81 -4.56 5.47 -26.57
CA THR A 81 -5.27 6.73 -26.76
C THR A 81 -4.49 7.84 -26.06
N LEU A 82 -4.26 8.98 -26.72
CA LEU A 82 -3.60 10.11 -26.09
C LEU A 82 -4.54 10.77 -25.07
N ARG A 83 -4.07 11.00 -23.83
CA ARG A 83 -4.85 11.75 -22.84
C ARG A 83 -4.89 13.23 -23.21
N GLU A 84 -6.09 13.74 -23.43
CA GLU A 84 -6.32 15.17 -23.67
C GLU A 84 -6.62 15.91 -22.36
N SER A 85 -5.94 17.03 -22.13
CA SER A 85 -6.24 17.92 -21.00
C SER A 85 -7.44 18.80 -21.33
N LYS A 86 -8.45 18.82 -20.45
CA LYS A 86 -9.65 19.67 -20.60
C LYS A 86 -9.34 21.17 -20.53
N ASP A 87 -8.30 21.54 -19.78
CA ASP A 87 -7.83 22.91 -19.62
C ASP A 87 -6.29 22.93 -19.67
N PRO A 88 -5.69 23.03 -20.87
CA PRO A 88 -4.26 22.85 -21.07
C PRO A 88 -3.45 23.92 -20.33
N ARG A 89 -2.88 23.51 -19.20
CA ARG A 89 -1.90 24.27 -18.44
C ARG A 89 -0.67 23.39 -18.25
N PRO A 90 0.33 23.43 -19.15
CA PRO A 90 1.49 22.57 -19.00
C PRO A 90 2.25 22.84 -17.70
N VAL A 91 2.85 21.81 -17.14
CA VAL A 91 3.84 21.93 -16.06
C VAL A 91 5.00 22.84 -16.52
N GLN A 92 5.23 23.93 -15.79
CA GLN A 92 6.35 24.84 -16.09
C GLN A 92 7.67 24.24 -15.63
N ASN A 93 8.74 24.40 -16.44
CA ASN A 93 10.08 23.86 -16.16
C ASN A 93 10.09 22.33 -15.94
N ALA A 94 9.22 21.62 -16.65
CA ALA A 94 9.16 20.16 -16.61
C ALA A 94 10.51 19.53 -17.02
N PRO A 95 10.86 18.34 -16.50
CA PRO A 95 12.08 17.64 -16.86
C PRO A 95 12.12 17.26 -18.36
N GLY A 96 13.31 17.33 -18.95
CA GLY A 96 13.55 16.77 -20.27
C GLY A 96 13.63 15.23 -20.24
N PRO A 97 13.78 14.57 -21.40
CA PRO A 97 13.90 13.12 -21.47
C PRO A 97 15.06 12.59 -20.62
N GLY A 98 14.78 11.60 -19.75
CA GLY A 98 15.76 11.01 -18.83
C GLY A 98 16.06 11.86 -17.59
N GLU A 99 15.41 13.01 -17.41
CA GLU A 99 15.62 13.88 -16.26
C GLU A 99 14.58 13.64 -15.17
N THR A 100 14.95 13.98 -13.93
CA THR A 100 14.04 14.06 -12.79
C THR A 100 14.21 15.40 -12.11
N LYS A 101 13.11 16.11 -11.86
CA LYS A 101 13.13 17.46 -11.26
C LYS A 101 12.01 17.63 -10.23
N SER A 102 12.28 18.42 -9.19
CA SER A 102 11.23 18.97 -8.35
C SER A 102 10.53 20.09 -9.10
N VAL A 103 9.20 20.00 -9.20
CA VAL A 103 8.36 20.98 -9.89
C VAL A 103 7.22 21.42 -8.99
N THR A 104 6.59 22.55 -9.31
CA THR A 104 5.44 23.08 -8.58
C THR A 104 4.27 23.38 -9.49
N ILE A 105 3.06 23.24 -8.95
CA ILE A 105 1.82 23.72 -9.56
C ILE A 105 0.95 24.40 -8.49
N GLU A 106 0.13 25.35 -8.92
CA GLU A 106 -0.93 25.89 -8.07
C GLU A 106 -2.18 25.01 -8.19
N THR A 107 -2.70 24.56 -7.06
CA THR A 107 -3.93 23.78 -6.95
C THR A 107 -4.61 24.12 -5.63
N SER A 108 -5.95 24.17 -5.63
CA SER A 108 -6.74 24.53 -4.44
C SER A 108 -6.29 25.85 -3.78
N GLY A 109 -5.78 26.81 -4.57
CA GLY A 109 -5.25 28.10 -4.09
C GLY A 109 -3.91 28.01 -3.34
N VAL A 110 -3.22 26.87 -3.42
CA VAL A 110 -1.93 26.62 -2.76
C VAL A 110 -0.88 26.16 -3.77
N LEU A 111 0.35 26.64 -3.62
CA LEU A 111 1.48 26.14 -4.38
C LEU A 111 1.92 24.78 -3.81
N ARG A 112 1.77 23.71 -4.60
CA ARG A 112 2.16 22.34 -4.25
C ARG A 112 3.39 21.92 -5.04
N SER A 113 4.27 21.12 -4.44
CA SER A 113 5.46 20.57 -5.10
C SER A 113 5.37 19.07 -5.29
N PHE A 114 6.10 18.55 -6.27
CA PHE A 114 6.21 17.13 -6.57
C PHE A 114 7.52 16.85 -7.31
N LEU A 115 8.06 15.64 -7.16
CA LEU A 115 9.18 15.16 -7.95
C LEU A 115 8.63 14.51 -9.22
N LEU A 116 9.03 15.00 -10.39
CA LEU A 116 8.60 14.48 -11.69
C LEU A 116 9.79 13.83 -12.40
N SER A 117 9.61 12.58 -12.82
CA SER A 117 10.59 11.79 -13.56
C SER A 117 10.09 11.55 -14.98
N ALA A 118 10.85 12.03 -15.96
CA ALA A 118 10.60 11.86 -17.38
C ALA A 118 11.47 10.72 -17.93
N PRO A 119 10.88 9.64 -18.48
CA PRO A 119 11.67 8.53 -18.99
C PRO A 119 12.46 8.94 -20.23
N VAL A 120 13.53 8.20 -20.53
CA VAL A 120 14.27 8.38 -21.78
C VAL A 120 13.31 8.21 -22.97
N GLY A 121 13.37 9.14 -23.91
CA GLY A 121 12.51 9.13 -25.10
C GLY A 121 11.06 9.58 -24.87
N VAL A 122 10.71 10.15 -23.69
CA VAL A 122 9.42 10.84 -23.56
C VAL A 122 9.38 12.03 -24.53
N GLU A 123 8.23 12.23 -25.15
CA GLU A 123 7.99 13.39 -26.01
C GLU A 123 6.98 14.35 -25.35
N THR A 124 7.10 15.64 -25.67
CA THR A 124 6.09 16.64 -25.32
C THR A 124 4.80 16.36 -26.07
N LEU A 125 3.69 16.96 -25.63
CA LEU A 125 2.36 16.75 -26.24
C LEU A 125 2.34 16.95 -27.77
N GLU A 126 3.16 17.88 -28.29
CA GLU A 126 3.31 18.19 -29.72
C GLU A 126 4.10 17.15 -30.53
N GLY A 127 4.73 16.19 -29.87
CA GLY A 127 5.49 15.11 -30.49
C GLY A 127 4.64 14.12 -31.29
N THR A 128 5.31 13.21 -31.98
CA THR A 128 4.67 12.19 -32.84
C THR A 128 4.98 10.75 -32.41
N GLY A 129 5.83 10.57 -31.41
CA GLY A 129 6.18 9.28 -30.84
C GLY A 129 5.08 8.67 -29.99
N GLU A 130 5.37 7.45 -29.51
CA GLU A 130 4.44 6.66 -28.70
C GLU A 130 4.16 7.32 -27.35
N PRO A 131 2.88 7.42 -26.94
CA PRO A 131 2.54 7.93 -25.63
C PRO A 131 3.03 6.98 -24.52
N ARG A 132 3.38 7.56 -23.36
CA ARG A 132 3.97 6.86 -22.22
C ARG A 132 2.94 6.64 -21.10
N PRO A 133 3.03 5.54 -20.35
CA PRO A 133 2.28 5.38 -19.11
C PRO A 133 2.56 6.52 -18.12
N LEU A 134 1.58 6.82 -17.27
CA LEU A 134 1.74 7.77 -16.15
C LEU A 134 1.45 7.06 -14.83
N ILE A 135 2.37 7.20 -13.87
CA ILE A 135 2.19 6.69 -12.50
C ILE A 135 2.24 7.87 -11.51
N LEU A 136 1.22 8.00 -10.67
CA LEU A 136 1.26 8.84 -9.47
C LEU A 136 1.64 7.99 -8.26
N ALA A 137 2.72 8.36 -7.57
CA ALA A 137 3.28 7.59 -6.46
C ALA A 137 3.26 8.40 -5.15
N PHE A 138 2.46 7.96 -4.17
CA PHE A 138 2.18 8.68 -2.92
C PHE A 138 2.95 8.10 -1.72
N HIS A 139 3.82 8.93 -1.12
CA HIS A 139 4.72 8.52 -0.05
C HIS A 139 3.98 8.26 1.28
N GLY A 140 4.61 7.52 2.21
CA GLY A 140 4.10 7.30 3.56
C GLY A 140 4.12 8.54 4.44
N TYR A 141 3.50 8.49 5.62
CA TYR A 141 3.48 9.64 6.53
C TYR A 141 4.92 10.00 6.95
N THR A 142 5.27 11.30 6.92
CA THR A 142 6.62 11.84 7.23
C THR A 142 7.74 11.40 6.28
N GLU A 143 7.41 10.69 5.20
CA GLU A 143 8.35 10.41 4.11
C GLU A 143 8.40 11.55 3.10
N SER A 144 9.27 11.41 2.10
CA SER A 144 9.49 12.39 1.04
C SER A 144 9.25 11.78 -0.36
N PRO A 145 8.92 12.60 -1.37
CA PRO A 145 8.94 12.18 -2.77
C PRO A 145 10.25 11.50 -3.19
N GLU A 146 11.38 12.02 -2.71
CA GLU A 146 12.70 11.53 -3.07
C GLU A 146 12.99 10.15 -2.45
N SER A 147 12.61 9.91 -1.19
CA SER A 147 12.76 8.59 -0.56
C SER A 147 11.88 7.55 -1.26
N MET A 148 10.62 7.90 -1.58
CA MET A 148 9.74 6.99 -2.32
C MET A 148 10.29 6.66 -3.71
N SER A 149 10.80 7.65 -4.44
CA SER A 149 11.44 7.42 -5.73
C SER A 149 12.60 6.41 -5.64
N ARG A 150 13.42 6.50 -4.58
CA ARG A 150 14.54 5.58 -4.35
C ARG A 150 14.09 4.17 -3.99
N TYR A 151 13.21 3.99 -3.01
CA TYR A 151 12.84 2.65 -2.54
C TYR A 151 11.89 1.90 -3.48
N THR A 152 11.02 2.62 -4.20
CA THR A 152 10.11 1.99 -5.17
C THR A 152 10.80 1.68 -6.48
N GLY A 153 11.69 2.55 -6.98
CA GLY A 153 12.35 2.37 -8.26
C GLY A 153 11.40 2.33 -9.47
N LEU A 154 10.18 2.86 -9.36
CA LEU A 154 9.16 2.84 -10.43
C LEU A 154 9.57 3.57 -11.72
N THR A 155 10.64 4.36 -11.68
CA THR A 155 11.16 5.11 -12.84
C THR A 155 11.86 4.21 -13.89
N LYS A 156 12.09 2.92 -13.59
CA LYS A 156 12.88 2.01 -14.43
C LYS A 156 12.13 1.46 -15.65
N ASP A 157 10.80 1.46 -15.62
CA ASP A 157 9.96 0.79 -16.63
C ASP A 157 9.43 1.74 -17.72
N GLY A 158 10.07 2.90 -17.86
CA GLY A 158 9.78 3.82 -18.96
C GLY A 158 8.44 4.55 -18.83
N ALA A 159 7.82 4.57 -17.65
CA ALA A 159 6.68 5.42 -17.34
C ALA A 159 7.13 6.84 -17.01
N ILE A 160 6.25 7.82 -17.23
CA ILE A 160 6.32 9.12 -16.56
C ILE A 160 5.88 8.87 -15.11
N VAL A 161 6.68 9.29 -14.14
CA VAL A 161 6.36 9.07 -12.72
C VAL A 161 6.36 10.39 -11.97
N ALA A 162 5.25 10.72 -11.34
CA ALA A 162 5.14 11.85 -10.43
C ALA A 162 5.06 11.33 -8.99
N TYR A 163 5.92 11.86 -8.12
CA TYR A 163 5.91 11.62 -6.68
C TYR A 163 5.46 12.91 -5.98
N PRO A 164 4.17 13.06 -5.65
CA PRO A 164 3.66 14.30 -5.10
C PRO A 164 4.08 14.50 -3.64
N LYS A 165 4.21 15.75 -3.18
CA LYS A 165 4.50 16.07 -1.77
C LYS A 165 3.21 16.40 -1.01
N GLY A 166 2.93 15.62 0.04
CA GLY A 166 1.82 15.88 0.96
C GLY A 166 2.05 17.14 1.81
N ILE A 167 0.99 17.91 2.11
CA ILE A 167 1.09 19.03 3.06
C ILE A 167 1.20 18.46 4.48
N GLY A 168 2.25 18.86 5.20
CA GLY A 168 2.56 18.23 6.48
C GLY A 168 3.01 16.78 6.34
N GLU A 169 3.51 16.41 5.14
CA GLU A 169 4.04 15.08 4.82
C GLU A 169 2.99 13.97 5.00
N ALA A 170 1.72 14.33 4.83
CA ALA A 170 0.58 13.44 4.92
C ALA A 170 -0.42 13.72 3.79
N TRP A 171 -1.30 12.75 3.58
CA TRP A 171 -2.41 12.76 2.65
C TRP A 171 -3.74 12.70 3.39
N GLU A 172 -4.75 13.37 2.83
CA GLU A 172 -6.09 13.39 3.39
C GLU A 172 -6.71 12.00 3.57
N GLY A 173 -7.59 11.89 4.57
CA GLY A 173 -8.28 10.66 4.93
C GLY A 173 -7.74 10.00 6.20
N ALA A 174 -6.48 10.27 6.55
CA ALA A 174 -5.91 9.94 7.85
C ALA A 174 -6.22 11.03 8.91
N PRO A 175 -6.34 10.67 10.20
CA PRO A 175 -6.71 11.62 11.26
C PRO A 175 -5.66 12.71 11.54
N TYR A 176 -4.42 12.50 11.07
CA TYR A 176 -3.29 13.42 11.24
C TYR A 176 -3.02 14.26 9.99
N SER A 177 -3.82 14.15 8.92
CA SER A 177 -3.64 14.96 7.72
C SER A 177 -3.92 16.44 8.01
N LYS A 178 -3.16 17.33 7.37
CA LYS A 178 -3.42 18.78 7.43
C LYS A 178 -4.36 19.27 6.32
N THR A 179 -4.52 18.46 5.29
CA THR A 179 -5.43 18.64 4.17
C THR A 179 -6.76 17.93 4.45
N ASP A 180 -7.82 18.52 3.93
CA ASP A 180 -9.19 18.03 4.00
C ASP A 180 -9.99 18.52 2.78
N GLY A 181 -11.27 18.14 2.72
CA GLY A 181 -12.21 18.68 1.73
C GLY A 181 -11.92 18.29 0.28
N GLY A 182 -11.10 17.25 0.04
CA GLY A 182 -10.74 16.81 -1.31
C GLY A 182 -9.55 17.57 -1.90
N GLN A 183 -8.79 18.32 -1.10
CA GLN A 183 -7.64 19.09 -1.58
C GLN A 183 -6.55 18.20 -2.21
N ASP A 184 -6.30 17.03 -1.64
CA ASP A 184 -5.30 16.11 -2.20
C ASP A 184 -5.85 15.32 -3.38
N VAL A 185 -7.13 14.92 -3.37
CA VAL A 185 -7.80 14.36 -4.57
C VAL A 185 -7.73 15.37 -5.72
N ARG A 186 -8.01 16.65 -5.46
CA ARG A 186 -7.88 17.69 -6.48
C ARG A 186 -6.43 17.82 -6.96
N PHE A 187 -5.44 17.79 -6.05
CA PHE A 187 -4.04 17.81 -6.44
C PHE A 187 -3.67 16.63 -7.34
N ALA A 188 -4.13 15.41 -7.05
CA ALA A 188 -3.90 14.24 -7.90
C ALA A 188 -4.51 14.43 -9.30
N THR A 189 -5.78 14.85 -9.39
CA THR A 189 -6.44 15.10 -10.70
C THR A 189 -5.80 16.25 -11.47
N ASP A 190 -5.37 17.33 -10.80
CA ASP A 190 -4.63 18.43 -11.43
C ASP A 190 -3.28 17.94 -11.96
N LEU A 191 -2.57 17.05 -11.26
CA LEU A 191 -1.33 16.46 -11.78
C LEU A 191 -1.58 15.67 -13.07
N LEU A 192 -2.65 14.87 -13.13
CA LEU A 192 -3.01 14.16 -14.36
C LEU A 192 -3.25 15.12 -15.52
N GLU A 193 -4.02 16.19 -15.30
CA GLU A 193 -4.28 17.23 -16.31
C GLU A 193 -2.99 17.95 -16.74
N ARG A 194 -2.20 18.44 -15.78
CA ARG A 194 -0.98 19.22 -16.03
C ARG A 194 0.08 18.41 -16.76
N ILE A 195 0.31 17.16 -16.34
CA ILE A 195 1.30 16.28 -16.94
C ILE A 195 0.87 15.86 -18.35
N SER A 196 -0.43 15.58 -18.56
CA SER A 196 -0.97 15.27 -19.89
C SER A 196 -0.96 16.48 -20.82
N ALA A 197 -1.01 17.70 -20.29
CA ALA A 197 -0.79 18.92 -21.07
C ALA A 197 0.70 19.16 -21.42
N THR A 198 1.63 18.46 -20.76
CA THR A 198 3.08 18.60 -20.99
C THR A 198 3.64 17.51 -21.88
N TYR A 199 3.28 16.25 -21.64
CA TYR A 199 3.83 15.07 -22.32
C TYR A 199 2.73 14.27 -23.02
N ARG A 200 3.16 13.41 -23.95
CA ARG A 200 2.27 12.41 -24.55
C ARG A 200 1.98 11.29 -23.56
N VAL A 201 0.93 11.48 -22.75
CA VAL A 201 0.47 10.48 -21.78
C VAL A 201 -0.54 9.56 -22.44
N ASP A 202 -0.37 8.25 -22.24
CA ASP A 202 -1.35 7.26 -22.66
C ASP A 202 -2.53 7.24 -21.69
N ALA A 203 -3.71 7.62 -22.18
CA ALA A 203 -4.97 7.65 -21.44
C ALA A 203 -5.37 6.28 -20.89
N ASN A 204 -4.90 5.21 -21.53
CA ASN A 204 -5.25 3.83 -21.19
C ASN A 204 -4.27 3.22 -20.19
N ARG A 205 -3.20 3.94 -19.81
CA ARG A 205 -2.13 3.49 -18.91
C ARG A 205 -1.83 4.52 -17.84
N ILE A 206 -2.84 4.85 -17.02
CA ILE A 206 -2.73 5.80 -15.91
C ILE A 206 -2.93 5.08 -14.60
N TYR A 207 -1.95 5.19 -13.72
CA TYR A 207 -1.86 4.35 -12.53
C TYR A 207 -1.58 5.16 -11.27
N ALA A 208 -1.96 4.61 -10.12
CA ALA A 208 -1.59 5.14 -8.82
C ALA A 208 -0.98 4.06 -7.93
N ALA A 209 0.10 4.39 -7.23
CA ALA A 209 0.70 3.54 -6.22
C ALA A 209 0.95 4.33 -4.93
N GLY A 210 0.90 3.67 -3.77
CA GLY A 210 1.12 4.37 -2.50
C GLY A 210 1.54 3.44 -1.39
N MET A 211 2.30 3.97 -0.43
CA MET A 211 2.72 3.25 0.77
C MET A 211 2.09 3.85 2.03
N SER A 212 1.69 3.04 3.03
CA SER A 212 1.25 3.52 4.34
C SER A 212 0.10 4.53 4.24
N ASN A 213 0.27 5.75 4.76
CA ASN A 213 -0.68 6.86 4.53
C ASN A 213 -0.98 7.13 3.05
N GLY A 214 0.04 7.09 2.18
CA GLY A 214 -0.14 7.20 0.73
C GLY A 214 -0.88 6.00 0.14
N GLY A 215 -0.71 4.80 0.70
CA GLY A 215 -1.49 3.61 0.32
C GLY A 215 -2.97 3.74 0.70
N GLY A 216 -3.26 4.35 1.85
CA GLY A 216 -4.62 4.75 2.23
C GLY A 216 -5.18 5.85 1.31
N PHE A 217 -4.36 6.81 0.89
CA PHE A 217 -4.78 7.83 -0.06
C PHE A 217 -5.08 7.26 -1.45
N VAL A 218 -4.35 6.24 -1.91
CA VAL A 218 -4.70 5.49 -3.13
C VAL A 218 -6.06 4.82 -3.00
N ALA A 219 -6.40 4.23 -1.84
CA ALA A 219 -7.75 3.73 -1.59
C ALA A 219 -8.82 4.83 -1.66
N LYS A 220 -8.50 6.06 -1.21
CA LYS A 220 -9.39 7.21 -1.35
C LYS A 220 -9.66 7.56 -2.80
N LEU A 221 -8.60 7.62 -3.62
CA LEU A 221 -8.75 7.86 -5.06
C LEU A 221 -9.61 6.77 -5.72
N ALA A 222 -9.40 5.50 -5.34
CA ALA A 222 -10.18 4.37 -5.83
C ALA A 222 -11.68 4.43 -5.45
N CYS A 223 -12.03 5.16 -4.39
CA CYS A 223 -13.41 5.39 -3.97
C CYS A 223 -14.05 6.63 -4.61
N GLU A 224 -13.25 7.66 -4.94
CA GLU A 224 -13.77 9.00 -5.28
C GLU A 224 -13.61 9.38 -6.74
N VAL A 225 -12.54 8.91 -7.41
CA VAL A 225 -12.23 9.19 -8.82
C VAL A 225 -11.70 7.94 -9.55
N PRO A 226 -12.33 6.76 -9.42
CA PRO A 226 -11.83 5.52 -10.03
C PRO A 226 -11.68 5.60 -11.55
N GLU A 227 -12.50 6.42 -12.23
CA GLU A 227 -12.51 6.60 -13.68
C GLU A 227 -11.26 7.28 -14.24
N GLU A 228 -10.45 7.90 -13.39
CA GLU A 228 -9.23 8.60 -13.80
C GLU A 228 -8.03 7.66 -14.01
N PHE A 229 -8.16 6.40 -13.59
CA PHE A 229 -7.07 5.43 -13.52
C PHE A 229 -7.45 4.08 -14.12
N SER A 230 -6.47 3.41 -14.71
CA SER A 230 -6.59 2.07 -15.28
C SER A 230 -6.32 0.98 -14.25
N ALA A 231 -5.48 1.26 -13.25
CA ALA A 231 -5.21 0.37 -12.12
C ALA A 231 -4.57 1.13 -10.95
N MET A 232 -4.72 0.59 -9.74
CA MET A 232 -4.14 1.16 -8.52
C MET A 232 -3.49 0.09 -7.64
N ALA A 233 -2.46 0.49 -6.88
CA ALA A 233 -1.80 -0.38 -5.92
C ALA A 233 -1.53 0.29 -4.57
N SER A 234 -1.78 -0.44 -3.50
CA SER A 234 -1.58 0.00 -2.11
C SER A 234 -0.63 -0.96 -1.41
N VAL A 235 0.41 -0.41 -0.78
CA VAL A 235 1.40 -1.18 -0.02
C VAL A 235 1.33 -0.75 1.45
N ALA A 236 1.14 -1.70 2.35
CA ALA A 236 1.02 -1.44 3.80
C ALA A 236 0.00 -0.33 4.12
N GLY A 237 -1.13 -0.27 3.40
CA GLY A 237 -2.00 0.90 3.37
C GLY A 237 -2.74 1.20 4.67
N ALA A 238 -2.77 2.49 5.07
CA ALA A 238 -3.46 2.95 6.27
C ALA A 238 -4.93 3.29 6.00
N TYR A 239 -5.82 2.29 6.09
CA TYR A 239 -7.25 2.40 5.72
C TYR A 239 -8.13 3.04 6.81
N TYR A 240 -7.84 4.30 7.17
CA TYR A 240 -8.66 5.10 8.08
C TYR A 240 -10.03 5.44 7.46
N PRO A 241 -11.08 5.71 8.27
CA PRO A 241 -12.40 6.07 7.76
C PRO A 241 -12.44 7.12 6.65
N GLY A 242 -11.60 8.14 6.71
CA GLY A 242 -11.55 9.17 5.67
C GLY A 242 -10.98 8.71 4.33
N THR A 243 -10.29 7.56 4.29
CA THR A 243 -9.72 6.96 3.09
C THR A 243 -10.71 6.09 2.31
N TRP A 244 -11.79 5.62 2.92
CA TRP A 244 -12.75 4.74 2.25
C TRP A 244 -14.20 5.20 2.36
N ARG A 245 -14.48 6.33 3.04
CA ARG A 245 -15.84 6.87 3.15
C ARG A 245 -16.52 7.13 1.81
N GLY A 246 -15.76 7.47 0.75
CA GLY A 246 -16.31 7.61 -0.60
C GLY A 246 -16.95 6.32 -1.14
N CYS A 247 -16.52 5.15 -0.63
CA CYS A 247 -17.02 3.86 -1.05
C CYS A 247 -18.35 3.45 -0.37
N THR A 248 -18.82 4.12 0.69
CA THR A 248 -20.01 3.68 1.47
C THR A 248 -21.35 4.21 0.94
N GLY A 249 -21.33 4.99 -0.14
CA GLY A 249 -22.54 5.56 -0.76
C GLY A 249 -23.19 6.68 0.05
N PRO A 250 -24.31 7.27 -0.45
CA PRO A 250 -24.94 8.45 0.14
C PRO A 250 -25.51 8.23 1.56
N THR A 251 -25.69 6.98 2.00
CA THR A 251 -26.12 6.64 3.37
C THR A 251 -24.96 6.51 4.38
N GLY A 252 -23.70 6.46 3.93
CA GLY A 252 -22.52 6.35 4.80
C GLY A 252 -21.68 7.63 4.94
N GLY A 253 -22.09 8.71 4.25
CA GLY A 253 -21.36 9.98 4.16
C GLY A 253 -21.93 11.16 4.99
N GLY A 254 -22.95 10.92 5.82
CA GLY A 254 -23.55 11.98 6.63
C GLY A 254 -22.70 12.38 7.85
N LYS A 255 -22.51 13.68 8.08
CA LYS A 255 -22.31 14.22 9.43
C LYS A 255 -23.59 13.96 10.23
N GLY A 256 -23.78 12.74 10.70
CA GLY A 256 -24.99 12.29 11.37
C GLY A 256 -25.12 10.78 11.29
N GLU A 257 -24.94 10.13 12.44
CA GLU A 257 -25.35 8.78 12.81
C GLU A 257 -25.81 7.86 11.66
N SER A 258 -24.95 6.93 11.25
CA SER A 258 -25.40 5.77 10.50
C SER A 258 -26.44 5.02 11.33
N SER A 259 -27.61 4.75 10.77
CA SER A 259 -28.62 3.82 11.31
C SER A 259 -28.18 2.36 11.32
N GLN A 260 -26.89 2.09 11.12
CA GLN A 260 -26.29 0.77 11.22
C GLN A 260 -26.34 0.30 12.69
N PRO A 261 -26.81 -0.93 12.97
CA PRO A 261 -26.74 -1.50 14.30
C PRO A 261 -25.31 -1.43 14.81
N ALA A 262 -25.11 -0.98 16.05
CA ALA A 262 -23.81 -0.98 16.68
C ALA A 262 -23.16 -2.37 16.57
N GLY A 263 -22.03 -2.46 15.87
CA GLY A 263 -21.28 -3.71 15.67
C GLY A 263 -21.27 -4.30 14.25
N SER A 264 -21.90 -3.68 13.26
CA SER A 264 -22.02 -4.21 11.88
C SER A 264 -20.80 -3.94 10.96
N GLY A 265 -19.80 -3.17 11.40
CA GLY A 265 -18.66 -2.79 10.55
C GLY A 265 -19.05 -1.87 9.39
N PRO A 266 -18.11 -1.39 8.58
CA PRO A 266 -18.44 -0.62 7.39
C PRO A 266 -19.00 -1.50 6.28
N GLU A 267 -19.92 -0.95 5.49
CA GLU A 267 -20.48 -1.57 4.27
C GLU A 267 -20.17 -0.67 3.09
N PHE A 268 -19.52 -1.21 2.04
CA PHE A 268 -19.27 -0.45 0.82
C PHE A 268 -20.43 -0.61 -0.15
N ALA A 269 -20.90 0.50 -0.70
CA ALA A 269 -21.92 0.50 -1.74
C ALA A 269 -21.29 0.10 -3.07
N ARG A 270 -21.95 -0.81 -3.80
CA ARG A 270 -21.60 -1.17 -5.18
C ARG A 270 -21.54 0.10 -6.03
N GLY A 271 -20.52 0.23 -6.87
CA GLY A 271 -20.33 1.41 -7.71
C GLY A 271 -19.06 1.34 -8.56
N PRO A 272 -18.74 2.41 -9.31
CA PRO A 272 -17.56 2.46 -10.15
C PRO A 272 -16.31 2.09 -9.37
N SER A 273 -15.50 1.23 -9.98
CA SER A 273 -14.29 0.65 -9.40
C SER A 273 -13.19 0.60 -10.44
N VAL A 274 -11.96 0.49 -9.95
CA VAL A 274 -10.75 0.34 -10.76
C VAL A 274 -10.02 -0.91 -10.28
N PRO A 275 -9.33 -1.68 -11.16
CA PRO A 275 -8.47 -2.76 -10.72
C PRO A 275 -7.55 -2.33 -9.57
N PHE A 276 -7.53 -3.10 -8.49
CA PHE A 276 -6.86 -2.74 -7.24
C PHE A 276 -6.00 -3.89 -6.70
N LEU A 277 -4.72 -3.59 -6.46
CA LEU A 277 -3.76 -4.47 -5.81
C LEU A 277 -3.46 -3.98 -4.39
N GLU A 278 -3.65 -4.84 -3.40
CA GLU A 278 -3.21 -4.63 -2.03
C GLU A 278 -2.01 -5.55 -1.73
N ILE A 279 -0.96 -5.00 -1.10
CA ILE A 279 0.20 -5.76 -0.63
C ILE A 279 0.49 -5.40 0.83
N HIS A 280 0.49 -6.38 1.72
CA HIS A 280 0.70 -6.15 3.14
C HIS A 280 1.54 -7.21 3.83
N GLY A 281 2.39 -6.76 4.76
CA GLY A 281 3.14 -7.62 5.66
C GLY A 281 2.32 -8.06 6.86
N ARG A 282 2.43 -9.34 7.24
CA ARG A 282 1.72 -9.88 8.42
C ARG A 282 2.40 -9.57 9.74
N GLN A 283 3.65 -9.09 9.70
CA GLN A 283 4.40 -8.61 10.87
C GLN A 283 4.47 -7.08 10.92
N ASP A 284 3.56 -6.41 10.21
CA ASP A 284 3.43 -4.96 10.28
C ASP A 284 2.88 -4.56 11.66
N GLU A 285 3.71 -3.89 12.45
CA GLU A 285 3.34 -3.37 13.78
C GLU A 285 2.97 -1.88 13.73
N THR A 286 3.09 -1.24 12.56
CA THR A 286 2.75 0.16 12.40
C THR A 286 1.32 0.36 11.90
N ILE A 287 0.96 -0.33 10.82
CA ILE A 287 -0.40 -0.49 10.34
C ILE A 287 -0.65 -2.00 10.36
N GLU A 288 -1.27 -2.48 11.42
CA GLU A 288 -1.43 -3.92 11.66
C GLU A 288 -2.26 -4.56 10.54
N TYR A 289 -1.84 -5.75 10.11
CA TYR A 289 -2.46 -6.50 9.01
C TYR A 289 -3.97 -6.72 9.21
N ASP A 290 -4.38 -7.05 10.44
CA ASP A 290 -5.78 -7.33 10.81
C ASP A 290 -6.57 -6.05 11.15
N GLY A 291 -5.95 -4.88 11.05
CA GLY A 291 -6.53 -3.60 11.41
C GLY A 291 -6.32 -3.26 12.89
N GLY A 292 -6.65 -2.03 13.28
CA GLY A 292 -6.35 -1.59 14.63
C GLY A 292 -6.76 -0.17 14.94
N HIS A 293 -6.13 0.40 15.96
CA HIS A 293 -6.35 1.77 16.41
C HIS A 293 -5.03 2.51 16.55
N ARG A 294 -4.86 3.61 15.81
CA ARG A 294 -3.64 4.43 15.84
C ARG A 294 -4.00 5.89 15.56
N HIS A 295 -3.26 6.82 16.17
CA HIS A 295 -3.52 8.27 16.05
C HIS A 295 -4.95 8.68 16.41
N GLY A 296 -5.57 8.01 17.40
CA GLY A 296 -6.92 8.31 17.88
C GLY A 296 -8.05 7.88 16.94
N SER A 297 -7.76 7.10 15.90
CA SER A 297 -8.76 6.57 14.97
C SER A 297 -8.57 5.07 14.74
N THR A 298 -9.67 4.36 14.50
CA THR A 298 -9.61 2.99 13.98
C THR A 298 -9.25 3.02 12.50
N TYR A 299 -8.70 1.92 12.01
CA TYR A 299 -8.45 1.65 10.59
C TYR A 299 -8.76 0.18 10.27
N LEU A 300 -9.14 -0.09 9.02
CA LEU A 300 -9.44 -1.45 8.56
C LEU A 300 -8.15 -2.25 8.34
N GLY A 301 -8.23 -3.56 8.56
CA GLY A 301 -7.17 -4.48 8.14
C GLY A 301 -7.09 -4.60 6.62
N ALA A 302 -5.95 -5.05 6.13
CA ALA A 302 -5.65 -5.14 4.69
C ALA A 302 -6.65 -6.05 3.96
N MET A 303 -6.83 -7.28 4.45
CA MET A 303 -7.81 -8.23 3.91
C MET A 303 -9.26 -7.73 4.04
N GLN A 304 -9.55 -7.02 5.13
CA GLN A 304 -10.89 -6.47 5.35
C GLN A 304 -11.19 -5.39 4.32
N PHE A 305 -10.28 -4.45 4.08
CA PHE A 305 -10.41 -3.44 3.04
C PHE A 305 -10.56 -4.08 1.65
N SER A 306 -9.67 -5.01 1.28
CA SER A 306 -9.72 -5.71 -0.01
C SER A 306 -11.06 -6.45 -0.23
N SER A 307 -11.59 -7.09 0.80
CA SER A 307 -12.89 -7.78 0.74
C SER A 307 -14.06 -6.80 0.54
N LEU A 308 -14.04 -5.66 1.23
CA LEU A 308 -15.05 -4.62 1.09
C LEU A 308 -14.98 -3.95 -0.29
N TYR A 309 -13.76 -3.70 -0.79
CA TYR A 309 -13.54 -3.15 -2.12
C TYR A 309 -14.00 -4.12 -3.21
N ALA A 310 -13.71 -5.43 -3.07
CA ALA A 310 -14.24 -6.45 -3.97
C ALA A 310 -15.79 -6.47 -4.00
N SER A 311 -16.44 -6.34 -2.83
CA SER A 311 -17.90 -6.21 -2.77
C SER A 311 -18.41 -4.96 -3.49
N ARG A 312 -17.70 -3.84 -3.37
CA ARG A 312 -18.02 -2.61 -4.12
C ARG A 312 -17.89 -2.83 -5.64
N SER A 313 -16.85 -3.54 -6.07
CA SER A 313 -16.59 -3.85 -7.47
C SER A 313 -17.53 -4.92 -8.04
N GLY A 314 -18.55 -5.35 -7.30
CA GLY A 314 -19.53 -6.33 -7.77
C GLY A 314 -18.97 -7.76 -7.90
N CYS A 315 -17.77 -8.02 -7.36
CA CYS A 315 -17.15 -9.34 -7.43
C CYS A 315 -18.07 -10.39 -6.79
N PHE A 316 -18.27 -11.52 -7.47
CA PHE A 316 -19.09 -12.62 -7.01
C PHE A 316 -18.33 -13.94 -7.00
N GLY A 317 -18.69 -14.81 -6.07
CA GLY A 317 -18.00 -16.08 -5.84
C GLY A 317 -16.97 -15.99 -4.71
N ALA A 318 -16.47 -17.15 -4.28
CA ALA A 318 -15.43 -17.20 -3.27
C ALA A 318 -14.10 -16.70 -3.87
N PRO A 319 -13.31 -15.90 -3.13
CA PRO A 319 -11.98 -15.56 -3.58
C PRO A 319 -11.12 -16.82 -3.73
N SER A 320 -10.27 -16.82 -4.75
CA SER A 320 -9.26 -17.86 -4.92
C SER A 320 -8.01 -17.48 -4.15
N THR A 321 -7.47 -18.42 -3.37
CA THR A 321 -6.24 -18.22 -2.61
C THR A 321 -5.17 -19.15 -3.15
N THR A 322 -4.04 -18.60 -3.56
CA THR A 322 -2.89 -19.34 -4.06
C THR A 322 -1.66 -19.02 -3.23
N ARG A 323 -0.83 -20.05 -3.00
CA ARG A 323 0.49 -19.88 -2.39
C ARG A 323 1.46 -19.47 -3.50
N ALA A 324 1.75 -18.18 -3.61
CA ALA A 324 2.64 -17.64 -4.63
C ALA A 324 4.11 -17.99 -4.33
N THR A 325 4.48 -17.96 -3.05
CA THR A 325 5.77 -18.47 -2.53
C THR A 325 5.55 -19.14 -1.17
N ASP A 326 6.61 -19.66 -0.54
CA ASP A 326 6.53 -20.18 0.84
C ASP A 326 6.01 -19.16 1.85
N LYS A 327 6.23 -17.86 1.57
CA LYS A 327 5.88 -16.73 2.46
C LYS A 327 4.76 -15.84 1.95
N VAL A 328 4.29 -16.02 0.71
CA VAL A 328 3.30 -15.14 0.09
C VAL A 328 2.04 -15.90 -0.29
N LEU A 329 0.91 -15.43 0.25
CA LEU A 329 -0.42 -15.79 -0.24
C LEU A 329 -0.94 -14.70 -1.18
N ARG A 330 -1.46 -15.11 -2.33
CA ARG A 330 -2.21 -14.27 -3.25
C ARG A 330 -3.68 -14.63 -3.19
N VAL A 331 -4.51 -13.64 -2.90
CA VAL A 331 -5.98 -13.76 -2.89
C VAL A 331 -6.53 -12.95 -4.05
N VAL A 332 -7.36 -13.54 -4.89
CA VAL A 332 -7.98 -12.88 -6.05
C VAL A 332 -9.49 -13.08 -6.00
N TRP A 333 -10.24 -11.99 -6.08
CA TRP A 333 -11.70 -12.02 -6.16
C TRP A 333 -12.15 -12.11 -7.63
N PRO A 334 -12.90 -13.14 -8.03
CA PRO A 334 -13.36 -13.30 -9.41
C PRO A 334 -14.65 -12.52 -9.69
N GLY A 335 -14.99 -12.40 -10.98
CA GLY A 335 -16.32 -12.00 -11.44
C GLY A 335 -16.72 -10.58 -11.04
N CYS A 336 -15.78 -9.65 -10.99
CA CYS A 336 -16.12 -8.25 -10.72
C CYS A 336 -16.74 -7.60 -11.97
N ASP A 337 -17.45 -6.50 -11.75
CA ASP A 337 -18.00 -5.66 -12.81
C ASP A 337 -16.87 -5.03 -13.63
N ASP A 338 -17.16 -4.76 -14.91
CA ASP A 338 -16.27 -4.05 -15.85
C ASP A 338 -14.85 -4.66 -15.92
N ASP A 339 -14.76 -5.98 -15.77
CA ASP A 339 -13.50 -6.76 -15.71
C ASP A 339 -12.50 -6.23 -14.66
N ALA A 340 -13.01 -5.55 -13.61
CA ALA A 340 -12.18 -5.10 -12.50
C ALA A 340 -11.52 -6.32 -11.82
N GLU A 341 -10.26 -6.17 -11.43
CA GLU A 341 -9.57 -7.21 -10.67
C GLU A 341 -9.22 -6.66 -9.29
N VAL A 342 -9.63 -7.39 -8.24
CA VAL A 342 -9.19 -7.11 -6.87
C VAL A 342 -8.24 -8.22 -6.43
N THR A 343 -7.02 -7.85 -6.05
CA THR A 343 -5.99 -8.78 -5.59
C THR A 343 -5.41 -8.32 -4.25
N HIS A 344 -5.14 -9.27 -3.37
CA HIS A 344 -4.45 -9.05 -2.09
C HIS A 344 -3.22 -9.97 -2.00
N LEU A 345 -2.08 -9.43 -1.59
CA LEU A 345 -0.87 -10.18 -1.25
C LEU A 345 -0.58 -10.10 0.25
N ALA A 346 -0.63 -11.25 0.93
CA ALA A 346 -0.25 -11.37 2.34
C ALA A 346 1.16 -11.94 2.45
N ILE A 347 2.09 -11.19 3.04
CA ILE A 347 3.51 -11.58 3.16
C ILE A 347 3.83 -11.91 4.61
N ALA A 348 4.11 -13.17 4.91
CA ALA A 348 4.23 -13.70 6.27
C ALA A 348 5.34 -13.07 7.12
N ASP A 349 6.44 -12.65 6.48
CA ASP A 349 7.64 -12.16 7.15
C ASP A 349 7.94 -10.68 6.89
N ALA A 350 7.06 -9.98 6.17
CA ALA A 350 7.20 -8.53 6.00
C ALA A 350 6.54 -7.78 7.16
N GLY A 351 7.21 -6.71 7.60
CA GLY A 351 6.67 -5.65 8.45
C GLY A 351 6.26 -4.42 7.63
N HIS A 352 6.27 -3.24 8.26
CA HIS A 352 5.91 -1.96 7.64
C HIS A 352 6.96 -1.46 6.64
N THR A 353 7.03 -2.09 5.48
CA THR A 353 8.11 -1.90 4.50
C THR A 353 7.54 -1.88 3.08
N TRP A 354 8.37 -1.53 2.10
CA TRP A 354 8.12 -1.82 0.69
C TRP A 354 8.82 -3.15 0.35
N PRO A 355 8.11 -4.28 0.20
CA PRO A 355 8.74 -5.58 0.00
C PRO A 355 9.74 -5.59 -1.18
N GLY A 356 10.94 -6.13 -0.95
CA GLY A 356 12.02 -6.21 -1.94
C GLY A 356 12.82 -4.91 -2.16
N GLU A 357 12.58 -3.85 -1.39
CA GLU A 357 13.41 -2.63 -1.43
C GLU A 357 14.79 -2.85 -0.78
N SER A 358 15.80 -2.11 -1.25
CA SER A 358 17.19 -2.27 -0.80
C SER A 358 17.78 -1.06 -0.06
N THR A 359 17.06 0.05 0.02
CA THR A 359 17.54 1.31 0.61
C THR A 359 17.36 1.36 2.12
N GLY A 360 16.41 0.59 2.69
CA GLY A 360 16.04 0.65 4.09
C GLY A 360 15.22 1.90 4.46
N GLU A 361 14.74 2.64 3.47
CA GLU A 361 14.03 3.91 3.69
C GLU A 361 12.51 3.73 3.83
N ALA A 362 11.96 2.67 3.24
CA ALA A 362 10.52 2.43 3.23
C ALA A 362 10.02 2.13 4.65
N GLY A 363 9.12 2.97 5.16
CA GLY A 363 8.59 2.84 6.51
C GLY A 363 9.52 3.34 7.60
N ALA A 364 10.78 3.68 7.30
CA ALA A 364 11.81 4.06 8.27
C ALA A 364 11.38 5.18 9.24
N ALA A 365 10.47 6.05 8.79
CA ALA A 365 9.96 7.16 9.57
C ALA A 365 8.95 6.76 10.66
N SER A 366 8.41 5.53 10.65
CA SER A 366 7.46 5.08 11.68
C SER A 366 8.12 4.71 13.01
N GLY A 367 9.46 4.59 13.04
CA GLY A 367 10.26 4.44 14.26
C GLY A 367 10.43 3.00 14.79
N ASP A 368 9.94 2.00 14.05
CA ASP A 368 10.10 0.58 14.39
C ASP A 368 11.50 0.06 13.97
N ASP A 369 11.95 -1.07 14.51
CA ASP A 369 13.18 -1.72 14.01
C ASP A 369 12.85 -2.53 12.74
N PHE A 370 13.01 -1.91 11.57
CA PHE A 370 12.64 -2.50 10.27
C PHE A 370 13.64 -3.56 9.77
N SER A 371 14.84 -3.62 10.36
CA SER A 371 15.95 -4.37 9.77
C SER A 371 15.68 -5.88 9.68
N ASP A 372 15.01 -6.43 10.69
CA ASP A 372 14.68 -7.86 10.81
C ASP A 372 13.33 -8.26 10.19
N ARG A 373 12.57 -7.28 9.68
CA ARG A 373 11.20 -7.49 9.14
C ARG A 373 11.04 -7.06 7.69
N ARG A 374 12.16 -6.92 6.97
CA ARG A 374 12.15 -6.78 5.51
C ARG A 374 11.99 -8.15 4.86
N SER A 375 11.10 -8.25 3.89
CA SER A 375 10.91 -9.45 3.09
C SER A 375 11.42 -9.26 1.67
N ASN A 376 12.10 -10.27 1.15
CA ASN A 376 12.45 -10.42 -0.27
C ASN A 376 11.67 -11.56 -0.93
N ALA A 377 10.58 -12.04 -0.30
CA ALA A 377 9.77 -13.13 -0.84
C ALA A 377 9.08 -12.74 -2.16
N VAL A 378 8.80 -11.43 -2.33
CA VAL A 378 8.39 -10.77 -3.57
C VAL A 378 8.98 -9.37 -3.60
N THR A 379 9.04 -8.76 -4.78
CA THR A 379 9.30 -7.32 -4.92
C THR A 379 7.99 -6.63 -5.22
N ALA A 380 7.54 -5.72 -4.36
CA ALA A 380 6.28 -4.99 -4.55
C ALA A 380 6.28 -4.22 -5.87
N THR A 381 7.40 -3.62 -6.26
CA THR A 381 7.53 -2.94 -7.56
C THR A 381 7.24 -3.86 -8.75
N ASN A 382 7.77 -5.09 -8.75
CA ASN A 382 7.53 -6.02 -9.86
C ASN A 382 6.07 -6.48 -9.91
N GLU A 383 5.46 -6.75 -8.76
CA GLU A 383 4.04 -7.11 -8.66
C GLU A 383 3.14 -5.96 -9.14
N ILE A 384 3.46 -4.72 -8.74
CA ILE A 384 2.73 -3.52 -9.14
C ILE A 384 2.86 -3.27 -10.64
N MET A 385 4.07 -3.36 -11.20
CA MET A 385 4.27 -3.13 -12.63
C MET A 385 3.64 -4.23 -13.48
N ALA A 386 3.67 -5.48 -13.03
CA ALA A 386 2.93 -6.56 -13.68
C ALA A 386 1.41 -6.34 -13.60
N PHE A 387 0.90 -5.81 -12.48
CA PHE A 387 -0.49 -5.41 -12.31
C PHE A 387 -0.91 -4.25 -13.21
N PHE A 388 -0.08 -3.22 -13.32
CA PHE A 388 -0.36 -2.10 -14.22
C PHE A 388 -0.33 -2.55 -15.68
N ASN A 389 0.68 -3.31 -16.10
CA ASN A 389 0.82 -3.71 -17.49
C ASN A 389 -0.34 -4.58 -18.02
N ARG A 390 -0.95 -5.40 -17.16
CA ARG A 390 -2.11 -6.23 -17.52
C ARG A 390 -3.45 -5.47 -17.52
N HIS A 391 -3.52 -4.31 -16.88
CA HIS A 391 -4.73 -3.50 -16.73
C HIS A 391 -4.62 -2.21 -17.52
N GLN A 392 -5.27 -2.18 -18.69
CA GLN A 392 -5.33 -1.02 -19.56
C GLN A 392 -6.78 -0.79 -19.94
N ILE A 393 -7.24 0.46 -19.90
CA ILE A 393 -8.61 0.79 -20.33
C ILE A 393 -8.66 0.64 -21.87
N THR A 394 -9.62 -0.11 -22.40
CA THR A 394 -9.78 -0.33 -23.85
C THR A 394 -10.63 0.74 -24.52
#